data_AF-A0A4Q6E0J2-F1
#
_entry.id   AF-A0A4Q6E0J2-F1
#
_cell.length_a   1.000
_cell.length_b   1.000
_cell.length_c   1.000
_cell.angle_alpha   90.00
_cell.angle_beta   90.00
_cell.angle_gamma   90.00
#
_symmetry.space_group_name_H-M   'P 1'
#
loop_
_entity.id
_entity.type
_entity.pdbx_description
1 polymer ?
#
loop_
_entity_poly.entity_id
_entity_poly.type
_entity_poly.pdbx_seq_one_letter_code
_entity_poly.pdbx_strand_id
1 'polypeptide(L)'
;MSKKKNKFDLTHLVRDGFVKEGETLFFLSDPKHTCVVKKMPDHEYKVVVGKETLTVHAMAEKCLGQEPPGHASRWLRTQGGKTLYELWQATLMEEEAA
;
A
#
# COMPACT_ATOMS: atom_id res chain seq x y z
N MET A 1 -11.28 23.63 4.62
CA MET A 1 -11.56 22.18 4.60
C MET A 1 -10.53 21.51 5.50
N SER A 2 -10.94 20.94 6.62
CA SER A 2 -10.06 20.47 7.70
C SER A 2 -9.09 19.38 7.22
N LYS A 3 -7.80 19.75 7.08
CA LYS A 3 -6.64 18.89 6.78
C LYS A 3 -6.50 17.78 7.84
N LYS A 4 -7.37 16.77 7.81
CA LYS A 4 -7.15 15.50 8.51
C LYS A 4 -5.90 14.92 7.86
N LYS A 5 -4.79 14.90 8.62
CA LYS A 5 -3.52 14.21 8.32
C LYS A 5 -3.72 13.16 7.23
N ASN A 6 -3.27 13.47 6.01
CA ASN A 6 -3.32 12.55 4.87
C ASN A 6 -2.75 11.21 5.33
N LYS A 7 -3.63 10.27 5.64
CA LYS A 7 -3.27 8.94 6.13
C LYS A 7 -3.37 8.03 4.93
N PHE A 8 -2.29 7.31 4.65
CA PHE A 8 -2.28 6.34 3.57
C PHE A 8 -3.41 5.32 3.76
N ASP A 9 -4.20 5.13 2.72
CA ASP A 9 -5.30 4.18 2.69
C ASP A 9 -5.23 3.32 1.43
N LEU A 10 -5.05 2.01 1.61
CA LEU A 10 -4.94 1.07 0.50
C LEU A 10 -6.28 0.93 -0.24
N THR A 11 -7.39 1.02 0.48
CA THR A 11 -8.74 0.91 -0.11
C THR A 11 -8.98 2.04 -1.11
N HIS A 12 -8.52 3.25 -0.80
CA HIS A 12 -8.58 4.39 -1.72
C HIS A 12 -7.79 4.12 -3.00
N LEU A 13 -6.54 3.66 -2.91
CA LEU A 13 -5.75 3.30 -4.09
C LEU A 13 -6.39 2.22 -4.96
N VAL A 14 -7.08 1.26 -4.33
CA VAL A 14 -7.78 0.21 -5.07
C VAL A 14 -9.04 0.75 -5.76
N ARG A 15 -9.77 1.64 -5.10
CA ARG A 15 -10.96 2.28 -5.66
C ARG A 15 -10.65 3.19 -6.83
N ASP A 16 -9.53 3.90 -6.76
CA ASP A 16 -9.06 4.78 -7.82
C ASP A 16 -8.42 4.01 -9.00
N GLY A 17 -8.22 2.69 -8.84
CA GLY A 17 -7.75 1.81 -9.90
C GLY A 17 -6.23 1.76 -10.07
N PHE A 18 -5.47 2.46 -9.21
CA PHE A 18 -4.00 2.35 -9.17
C PHE A 18 -3.52 0.96 -8.73
N VAL A 19 -4.32 0.29 -7.89
CA VAL A 19 -4.05 -1.06 -7.40
C VAL A 19 -5.31 -1.90 -7.58
N LYS A 20 -5.18 -3.22 -7.75
CA LYS A 20 -6.33 -4.12 -7.93
C LYS A 20 -6.37 -5.20 -6.87
N GLU A 21 -7.54 -5.76 -6.62
CA GLU A 21 -7.66 -7.00 -5.84
C GLU A 21 -6.94 -8.13 -6.59
N GLY A 22 -6.14 -8.93 -5.87
CA GLY A 22 -5.29 -9.95 -6.44
C GLY A 22 -3.96 -9.43 -6.99
N GLU A 23 -3.73 -8.11 -6.98
CA GLU A 23 -2.47 -7.52 -7.45
C GLU A 23 -1.31 -7.94 -6.54
N THR A 24 -0.18 -8.29 -7.15
CA THR A 24 1.02 -8.65 -6.41
C THR A 24 1.89 -7.42 -6.22
N LEU A 25 2.17 -7.13 -4.96
CA LEU A 25 3.07 -6.09 -4.52
C LEU A 25 4.39 -6.71 -4.09
N PHE A 26 5.47 -5.98 -4.35
CA PHE A 26 6.83 -6.39 -4.08
C PHE A 26 7.42 -5.46 -3.03
N PHE A 27 8.17 -6.01 -2.10
CA PHE A 27 8.92 -5.20 -1.17
C PHE A 27 10.08 -4.50 -1.91
N LEU A 28 10.27 -3.21 -1.62
CA LEU A 28 11.16 -2.32 -2.37
C LEU A 28 12.63 -2.77 -2.25
N SER A 29 13.07 -3.11 -1.03
CA SER A 29 14.46 -3.51 -0.77
C SER A 29 14.75 -4.97 -1.15
N ASP A 30 13.75 -5.85 -1.13
CA ASP A 30 13.92 -7.24 -1.53
C ASP A 30 12.69 -7.74 -2.29
N PRO A 31 12.79 -7.94 -3.62
CA PRO A 31 11.65 -8.33 -4.44
C PRO A 31 11.22 -9.79 -4.24
N LYS A 32 11.93 -10.60 -3.44
CA LYS A 32 11.50 -11.97 -3.10
C LYS A 32 10.38 -11.94 -2.07
N HIS A 33 10.34 -10.90 -1.23
CA HIS A 33 9.22 -10.64 -0.35
C HIS A 33 8.07 -10.00 -1.13
N THR A 34 7.06 -10.80 -1.40
CA THR A 34 5.85 -10.38 -2.12
C THR A 34 4.62 -10.50 -1.25
N CYS A 35 3.62 -9.69 -1.55
CA CYS A 35 2.31 -9.77 -0.93
C CYS A 35 1.21 -9.52 -1.95
N VAL A 36 0.03 -10.09 -1.73
CA VAL A 36 -1.10 -10.00 -2.65
C VAL A 36 -2.19 -9.16 -2.01
N VAL A 37 -2.71 -8.18 -2.74
CA VAL A 37 -3.81 -7.34 -2.26
C VAL A 37 -5.08 -8.17 -2.21
N LYS A 38 -5.76 -8.17 -1.06
CA LYS A 38 -7.01 -8.91 -0.86
C LYS A 38 -8.04 -8.05 -0.16
N LYS A 39 -9.27 -8.13 -0.66
CA LYS A 39 -10.42 -7.52 -0.01
C LYS A 39 -10.86 -8.35 1.18
N MET A 40 -11.03 -7.68 2.31
CA MET A 40 -11.55 -8.26 3.54
C MET A 40 -13.08 -8.22 3.55
N PRO A 41 -13.74 -9.08 4.34
CA PRO A 41 -15.19 -9.05 4.51
C PRO A 41 -15.72 -7.71 5.05
N ASP A 42 -14.87 -6.90 5.68
CA ASP A 42 -15.18 -5.55 6.17
C ASP A 42 -15.15 -4.46 5.08
N HIS A 43 -14.96 -4.83 3.80
CA HIS A 43 -14.72 -3.92 2.66
C HIS A 43 -13.39 -3.16 2.68
N GLU A 44 -12.54 -3.36 3.70
CA GLU A 44 -11.15 -2.89 3.68
C GLU A 44 -10.26 -3.74 2.78
N TYR A 45 -9.24 -3.14 2.18
CA TYR A 45 -8.19 -3.87 1.47
C TYR A 45 -6.96 -4.05 2.36
N LYS A 46 -6.46 -5.29 2.42
CA LYS A 46 -5.26 -5.68 3.16
C LYS A 46 -4.29 -6.43 2.23
N VAL A 47 -3.10 -6.74 2.73
CA VAL A 47 -2.10 -7.51 1.98
C VAL A 47 -1.95 -8.90 2.58
N VAL A 48 -1.83 -9.90 1.73
CA VAL A 48 -1.68 -11.31 2.13
C VAL A 48 -0.28 -11.78 1.79
N VAL A 49 0.40 -12.36 2.77
CA VAL A 49 1.74 -12.91 2.64
C VAL A 49 1.66 -14.37 3.01
N GLY A 50 1.73 -15.26 2.01
CA GLY A 50 1.53 -16.69 2.22
C GLY A 50 0.13 -17.00 2.79
N LYS A 51 0.05 -17.27 4.09
CA LYS A 51 -1.20 -17.56 4.82
C LYS A 51 -1.65 -16.45 5.76
N GLU A 52 -0.86 -15.39 5.91
CA GLU A 52 -1.14 -14.31 6.85
C GLU A 52 -1.73 -13.10 6.12
N THR A 53 -2.79 -12.53 6.69
CA THR A 53 -3.36 -11.26 6.22
C THR A 53 -2.91 -10.14 7.14
N LEU A 54 -2.19 -9.17 6.58
CA LEU A 54 -1.50 -8.11 7.29
C LEU A 54 -1.90 -6.74 6.70
N THR A 55 -1.68 -5.66 7.45
CA THR A 55 -1.74 -4.32 6.87
C THR A 55 -0.45 -4.01 6.12
N VAL A 56 -0.46 -3.01 5.24
CA VAL A 56 0.76 -2.50 4.57
C VAL A 56 1.84 -2.12 5.57
N HIS A 57 1.43 -1.56 6.72
CA HIS A 57 2.34 -1.21 7.82
C HIS A 57 2.99 -2.46 8.43
N ALA A 58 2.18 -3.42 8.87
CA ALA A 58 2.68 -4.65 9.48
C ALA A 58 3.55 -5.47 8.50
N MET A 59 3.24 -5.44 7.20
CA MET A 59 4.09 -6.05 6.17
C MET A 59 5.45 -5.37 6.08
N ALA A 60 5.49 -4.03 6.04
CA ALA A 60 6.74 -3.28 5.99
C ALA A 60 7.59 -3.53 7.25
N GLU A 61 6.97 -3.50 8.43
CA GLU A 61 7.64 -3.82 9.71
C GLU A 61 8.21 -5.24 9.70
N LYS A 62 7.43 -6.23 9.23
CA LYS A 62 7.86 -7.63 9.16
C LYS A 62 9.03 -7.84 8.21
N CYS A 63 9.04 -7.16 7.06
CA CYS A 63 10.13 -7.23 6.10
C CYS A 63 11.39 -6.49 6.57
N LEU A 64 11.23 -5.37 7.29
CA LEU A 64 12.36 -4.59 7.81
C LEU A 64 12.92 -5.14 9.12
N GLY A 65 12.12 -5.90 9.87
CA GLY A 65 12.45 -6.35 11.22
C GLY A 65 12.43 -5.23 12.27
N GLN A 66 11.95 -4.04 11.90
CA GLN A 66 11.88 -2.84 12.72
C GLN A 66 10.79 -1.91 12.20
N GLU A 67 10.44 -0.87 12.96
CA GLU A 67 9.52 0.16 12.50
C GLU A 67 10.04 0.80 11.20
N PRO A 68 9.23 0.90 10.14
CA PRO A 68 9.67 1.45 8.87
C PRO A 68 10.12 2.90 9.05
N PRO A 69 11.34 3.27 8.59
CA PRO A 69 11.75 4.66 8.62
C PRO A 69 10.86 5.46 7.65
N GLY A 70 9.92 6.21 8.20
CA GLY A 70 8.92 7.00 7.46
C GLY A 70 7.62 6.24 7.17
N HIS A 71 7.06 6.43 5.97
CA HIS A 71 5.78 5.80 5.60
C HIS A 71 5.96 4.36 5.09
N ALA A 72 5.22 3.42 5.68
CA ALA A 72 5.22 2.01 5.28
C ALA A 72 4.92 1.78 3.79
N SER A 73 4.06 2.61 3.19
CA SER A 73 3.71 2.53 1.76
C SER A 73 4.87 2.82 0.81
N ARG A 74 5.99 3.39 1.28
CA ARG A 74 7.22 3.57 0.49
C ARG A 74 7.96 2.25 0.27
N TRP A 75 7.71 1.26 1.12
CA TRP A 75 8.41 -0.01 1.12
C TRP A 75 7.74 -1.07 0.27
N LEU A 76 6.54 -0.81 -0.25
CA LEU A 76 5.83 -1.70 -1.16
C LEU A 76 5.70 -1.02 -2.51
N ARG A 77 6.03 -1.76 -3.57
CA ARG A 77 5.88 -1.32 -4.96
C ARG A 77 5.03 -2.28 -5.76
N THR A 78 4.37 -1.74 -6.77
CA THR A 78 3.64 -2.52 -7.78
C THR A 78 4.63 -3.15 -8.75
N GLN A 79 4.14 -4.08 -9.58
CA GLN A 79 4.90 -4.63 -10.69
C GLN A 79 5.42 -3.55 -11.66
N GLY A 80 4.71 -2.43 -11.78
CA GLY A 80 5.11 -1.27 -12.60
C GLY A 80 6.27 -0.45 -12.01
N GLY A 81 6.86 -0.86 -10.88
CA GLY A 81 8.01 -0.21 -10.26
C GLY A 81 7.66 0.99 -9.37
N LYS A 82 6.43 1.50 -9.42
CA LYS A 82 5.96 2.59 -8.54
C LYS A 82 5.60 2.08 -7.15
N THR A 83 6.02 2.80 -6.13
CA THR A 83 5.65 2.54 -4.73
C THR A 83 4.19 2.92 -4.46
N LEU A 84 3.56 2.27 -3.48
CA LEU A 84 2.22 2.65 -3.03
C LEU A 84 2.19 4.10 -2.55
N TYR A 85 3.29 4.59 -1.99
CA TYR A 85 3.43 5.98 -1.61
C TYR A 85 3.37 6.93 -2.81
N GLU A 86 4.11 6.64 -3.88
CA GLU A 86 4.07 7.46 -5.11
C GLU A 86 2.69 7.47 -5.75
N LEU A 87 2.02 6.31 -5.80
CA LEU A 87 0.65 6.22 -6.31
C LEU A 87 -0.30 7.05 -5.48
N TRP A 88 -0.17 6.99 -4.15
CA TRP A 88 -1.01 7.77 -3.25
C TRP A 88 -0.74 9.27 -3.33
N GLN A 89 0.53 9.69 -3.45
CA GLN A 89 0.84 11.10 -3.67
C GLN A 89 0.27 11.62 -4.98
N ALA A 90 0.26 10.80 -6.05
CA ALA A 90 -0.38 11.17 -7.31
C ALA A 90 -1.88 11.42 -7.15
N THR A 91 -2.59 10.59 -6.37
CA THR A 91 -4.04 10.77 -6.14
C THR A 91 -4.34 12.09 -5.41
N LEU A 92 -3.52 12.43 -4.41
CA LEU A 92 -3.68 13.68 -3.67
C LEU A 92 -3.42 14.92 -4.55
N MET A 93 -2.46 14.81 -5.48
CA MET A 93 -2.14 15.89 -6.40
C MET A 93 -3.23 16.10 -7.45
N GLU A 94 -3.85 15.02 -7.94
CA GLU A 94 -5.01 15.09 -8.84
C GLU A 94 -6.25 15.64 -8.13
N GLU A 95 -6.52 15.26 -6.88
CA GLU A 95 -7.62 15.82 -6.08
C GLU A 95 -7.44 17.31 -5.77
N GLU A 96 -6.22 17.80 -5.54
CA GLU A 96 -5.98 19.24 -5.34
C GLU A 96 -6.09 20.06 -6.64
N ALA A 97 -6.00 19.42 -7.80
CA ALA A 97 -6.07 20.09 -9.10
C ALA A 97 -7.48 20.11 -9.72
N ALA A 98 -8.44 19.39 -9.15
CA ALA A 98 -9.83 19.29 -9.59
C ALA A 98 -10.78 20.24 -8.82
#